data_AF-A0A8T0F0L0-F1
#
_entry.id   AF-A0A8T0F0L0-F1
#
_cell.length_a   1.000
_cell.length_b   1.000
_cell.length_c   1.000
_cell.angle_alpha   90.00
_cell.angle_beta   90.00
_cell.angle_gamma   90.00
#
_symmetry.space_group_name_H-M   'P 1'
#
loop_
_entity.id
_entity.type
_entity.pdbx_description
1 polymer ?
#
loop_
_entity_poly.entity_id
_entity_poly.type
_entity_poly.pdbx_seq_one_letter_code
_entity_poly.pdbx_strand_id
1 'polypeptide(L)'
;MDSYRISSFSSSIYCTTSILALLVLLSTAPSEGYPTSTISNETTTLPTDEVNDSQSLKVKDLPFANYISNPCSPGTSSRTTDRSRSKAHRQSYTIAFYNYMSSYGTLYKQDAMNVINESTIDDCAVLNLPELPYTPTLSELQEMDAEGALKRIHSSLLMHAAHAYFVEYQYLTSSSTCSEASANRERNLAREAIILARKQKHMACMTQMTIEELGYTPNNTDEILDEKFTNLQLCSRRALRDCQIMLSIVRLFDVIANYSKSILEPAPVPII
;
A
#
# COMPACT_ATOMS: atom_id res chain seq x y z
N MET A 1 -9.08 -62.34 -3.21
CA MET A 1 -9.45 -61.26 -2.29
C MET A 1 -8.94 -59.95 -2.87
N ASP A 2 -9.73 -59.46 -3.83
CA ASP A 2 -10.18 -58.08 -4.10
C ASP A 2 -9.18 -56.95 -3.77
N SER A 3 -8.56 -56.23 -4.72
CA SER A 3 -9.02 -55.62 -5.98
C SER A 3 -10.05 -54.51 -5.77
N TYR A 4 -9.59 -53.26 -5.79
CA TYR A 4 -10.42 -52.10 -6.16
C TYR A 4 -9.72 -51.26 -7.22
N ARG A 5 -10.48 -51.04 -8.28
CA ARG A 5 -10.18 -50.40 -9.56
C ARG A 5 -11.32 -49.43 -9.81
N ILE A 6 -11.05 -48.14 -10.02
CA ILE A 6 -12.01 -47.14 -10.54
C ILE A 6 -11.13 -46.10 -11.29
N SER A 7 -10.93 -46.18 -12.62
CA SER A 7 -11.72 -45.60 -13.74
C SER A 7 -11.97 -44.08 -13.60
N SER A 8 -11.12 -43.23 -14.20
CA SER A 8 -11.32 -42.60 -15.53
C SER A 8 -12.52 -41.67 -15.63
N PHE A 9 -12.28 -40.36 -15.73
CA PHE A 9 -13.03 -39.44 -16.59
C PHE A 9 -12.17 -38.19 -16.82
N SER A 10 -11.62 -38.06 -18.02
CA SER A 10 -11.08 -36.81 -18.54
C SER A 10 -11.60 -36.67 -19.96
N SER A 11 -12.60 -35.82 -20.12
CA SER A 11 -13.18 -35.48 -21.42
C SER A 11 -12.83 -34.02 -21.70
N SER A 12 -11.88 -33.89 -22.62
CA SER A 12 -11.54 -32.67 -23.34
C SER A 12 -12.68 -32.30 -24.28
N ILE A 13 -13.13 -31.04 -24.27
CA ILE A 13 -13.92 -30.45 -25.36
C ILE A 13 -13.39 -29.03 -25.61
N TYR A 14 -12.76 -28.85 -26.77
CA TYR A 14 -12.63 -27.57 -27.47
C TYR A 14 -13.92 -27.28 -28.24
N CYS A 15 -14.43 -26.04 -28.20
CA CYS A 15 -15.16 -25.37 -29.30
C CYS A 15 -15.48 -23.91 -28.90
N THR A 16 -14.77 -22.93 -29.47
CA THR A 16 -15.24 -21.96 -30.49
C THR A 16 -16.35 -20.99 -30.06
N THR A 17 -15.97 -19.72 -29.96
CA THR A 17 -16.60 -18.48 -30.46
C THR A 17 -18.12 -18.37 -30.69
N SER A 18 -18.62 -17.17 -30.32
CA SER A 18 -19.78 -16.44 -30.86
C SER A 18 -21.14 -16.66 -30.19
N ILE A 19 -21.54 -15.73 -29.31
CA ILE A 19 -22.91 -15.17 -29.34
C ILE A 19 -22.83 -13.65 -29.11
N LEU A 20 -22.98 -12.94 -30.22
CA LEU A 20 -23.54 -11.60 -30.30
C LEU A 20 -25.07 -11.76 -30.16
N ALA A 21 -25.72 -11.02 -29.26
CA ALA A 21 -27.11 -10.53 -29.31
C ALA A 21 -27.75 -10.48 -27.90
N LEU A 22 -28.00 -9.26 -27.39
CA LEU A 22 -29.36 -8.80 -27.14
C LEU A 22 -29.34 -7.30 -26.78
N LEU A 23 -29.61 -6.48 -27.79
CA LEU A 23 -30.21 -5.16 -27.65
C LEU A 23 -31.73 -5.36 -27.77
N VAL A 24 -32.48 -4.38 -27.26
CA VAL A 24 -33.95 -4.23 -27.24
C VAL A 24 -34.59 -4.65 -25.92
N LEU A 25 -34.81 -3.66 -25.05
CA LEU A 25 -36.09 -3.40 -24.39
C LEU A 25 -36.15 -1.92 -24.00
N LEU A 26 -36.46 -1.09 -25.01
CA LEU A 26 -37.06 0.23 -24.82
C LEU A 26 -38.55 0.06 -25.15
N SER A 27 -39.43 0.21 -24.15
CA SER A 27 -40.81 0.65 -24.40
C SER A 27 -41.45 1.17 -23.12
N THR A 28 -41.65 2.50 -23.12
CA THR A 28 -42.85 3.22 -22.67
C THR A 28 -43.25 3.14 -21.20
N ALA A 29 -42.84 4.16 -20.44
CA ALA A 29 -43.65 4.69 -19.33
C ALA A 29 -44.27 6.02 -19.80
N PRO A 30 -45.58 6.24 -19.59
CA PRO A 30 -46.30 7.40 -20.10
C PRO A 30 -45.96 8.69 -19.36
N SER A 31 -45.96 9.79 -20.11
CA SER A 31 -45.85 11.16 -19.64
C SER A 31 -47.11 11.59 -18.90
N GLU A 32 -47.01 11.88 -17.60
CA GLU A 32 -47.99 12.69 -16.91
C GLU A 32 -47.31 13.76 -16.03
N GLY A 33 -47.59 15.02 -16.39
CA GLY A 33 -47.73 16.16 -15.48
C GLY A 33 -46.54 16.57 -14.61
N TYR A 34 -45.66 17.43 -15.15
CA TYR A 34 -44.91 18.37 -14.29
C TYR A 34 -45.85 19.52 -13.87
N PRO A 35 -46.05 19.79 -12.57
CA PRO A 35 -46.35 21.14 -12.14
C PRO A 35 -45.05 21.94 -12.17
N THR A 36 -45.08 23.07 -12.85
CA THR A 36 -44.04 24.08 -12.85
C THR A 36 -43.89 24.62 -11.42
N SER A 37 -42.88 24.18 -10.67
CA SER A 37 -42.47 24.83 -9.43
C SER A 37 -41.40 25.89 -9.74
N THR A 38 -41.83 27.12 -9.54
CA THR A 38 -41.05 28.36 -9.52
C THR A 38 -39.73 28.16 -8.78
N ILE A 39 -38.62 28.54 -9.41
CA ILE A 39 -37.33 28.70 -8.73
C ILE A 39 -37.47 29.88 -7.77
N SER A 40 -37.76 29.59 -6.50
CA SER A 40 -37.52 30.53 -5.41
C SER A 40 -36.02 30.52 -5.13
N ASN A 41 -35.37 31.67 -5.37
CA ASN A 41 -34.05 31.97 -4.85
C ASN A 41 -34.12 32.05 -3.32
N GLU A 42 -34.18 30.90 -2.65
CA GLU A 42 -33.75 30.80 -1.27
C GLU A 42 -32.26 30.52 -1.29
N THR A 43 -31.49 31.54 -0.93
CA THR A 43 -30.11 31.38 -0.49
C THR A 43 -30.16 30.55 0.78
N THR A 44 -30.16 29.22 0.64
CA THR A 44 -29.87 28.32 1.75
C THR A 44 -28.40 28.48 2.06
N THR A 45 -28.08 29.47 2.90
CA THR A 45 -26.87 29.43 3.71
C THR A 45 -26.92 28.13 4.50
N LEU A 46 -26.19 27.13 4.01
CA LEU A 46 -25.79 25.99 4.81
C LEU A 46 -25.19 26.53 6.11
N PRO A 47 -25.65 26.08 7.28
CA PRO A 47 -24.94 26.40 8.51
C PRO A 47 -23.51 25.86 8.34
N THR A 48 -22.55 26.79 8.39
CA THR A 48 -21.15 26.46 8.62
C THR A 48 -21.04 26.08 10.09
N ASP A 49 -21.57 24.91 10.42
CA ASP A 49 -21.07 24.22 11.59
C ASP A 49 -19.65 23.80 11.22
N GLU A 50 -18.67 24.60 11.67
CA GLU A 50 -17.32 24.11 11.95
C GLU A 50 -17.44 23.04 13.06
N VAL A 51 -18.07 21.91 12.74
CA VAL A 51 -17.80 20.68 13.46
C VAL A 51 -16.34 20.41 13.17
N ASN A 52 -15.54 20.33 14.23
CA ASN A 52 -14.13 20.01 14.15
C ASN A 52 -13.98 18.54 13.68
N ASP A 53 -14.24 18.31 12.39
CA ASP A 53 -14.42 17.02 11.70
C ASP A 53 -13.11 16.22 11.56
N SER A 54 -12.01 16.82 12.01
CA SER A 54 -10.68 16.27 11.85
C SER A 54 -9.80 16.58 13.05
N GLN A 55 -9.34 15.54 13.74
CA GLN A 55 -8.32 15.66 14.78
C GLN A 55 -6.96 15.28 14.20
N SER A 56 -5.95 16.14 14.34
CA SER A 56 -4.57 15.78 13.99
C SER A 56 -3.95 14.95 15.12
N LEU A 57 -3.46 13.76 14.79
CA LEU A 57 -2.80 12.82 15.71
C LEU A 57 -1.35 12.63 15.27
N LYS A 58 -0.40 12.71 16.20
CA LYS A 58 1.00 12.38 15.86
C LYS A 58 1.20 10.87 15.85
N VAL A 59 2.04 10.37 14.95
CA VAL A 59 2.36 8.94 14.87
C VAL A 59 2.86 8.37 16.19
N LYS A 60 3.72 9.11 16.90
CA LYS A 60 4.27 8.69 18.21
C LYS A 60 3.23 8.46 19.30
N ASP A 61 2.05 9.08 19.18
CA ASP A 61 0.98 8.98 20.17
C ASP A 61 0.01 7.81 19.84
N LEU A 62 0.23 7.11 18.72
CA LEU A 62 -0.62 6.02 18.24
C LEU A 62 -0.12 4.65 18.76
N PRO A 63 -1.03 3.66 18.97
CA PRO A 63 -0.68 2.38 19.56
C PRO A 63 0.32 1.56 18.73
N PHE A 64 0.44 1.84 17.43
CA PHE A 64 1.38 1.18 16.53
C PHE A 64 2.76 1.85 16.45
N ALA A 65 2.99 2.97 17.15
CA ALA A 65 4.25 3.73 17.11
C ALA A 65 5.48 2.86 17.40
N ASN A 66 5.36 1.91 18.33
CA ASN A 66 6.43 0.98 18.69
C ASN A 66 6.88 0.07 17.53
N TYR A 67 6.00 -0.21 16.57
CA TYR A 67 6.36 -1.00 15.39
C TYR A 67 7.14 -0.17 14.36
N ILE A 68 7.00 1.16 14.41
CA ILE A 68 7.70 2.10 13.53
C ILE A 68 9.06 2.47 14.12
N SER A 69 9.12 2.75 15.42
CA SER A 69 10.37 3.13 16.11
C SER A 69 11.41 2.01 16.15
N ASN A 70 10.97 0.75 16.10
CA ASN A 70 11.87 -0.40 16.04
C ASN A 70 11.32 -1.46 15.07
N PRO A 71 11.59 -1.33 13.76
CA PRO A 71 11.08 -2.27 12.76
C PRO A 71 11.63 -3.69 12.91
N CYS A 72 12.77 -3.85 13.60
CA CYS A 72 13.44 -5.14 13.83
C CYS A 72 13.12 -5.81 15.19
N SER A 73 12.25 -5.24 16.02
CA SER A 73 11.75 -5.85 17.27
C SER A 73 11.16 -7.26 17.06
N PRO A 74 11.19 -8.16 18.08
CA PRO A 74 11.48 -9.59 17.92
C PRO A 74 10.64 -10.36 16.90
N GLY A 75 11.40 -11.14 16.14
CA GLY A 75 11.03 -12.00 15.01
C GLY A 75 12.25 -12.27 14.11
N THR A 76 13.22 -11.35 14.11
CA THR A 76 14.53 -11.49 13.45
C THR A 76 15.64 -11.39 14.49
N SER A 77 16.52 -12.40 14.51
CA SER A 77 17.71 -12.39 15.35
C SER A 77 18.61 -11.23 14.92
N SER A 78 18.79 -10.25 15.81
CA SER A 78 19.89 -9.29 15.70
C SER A 78 21.19 -10.09 15.85
N ARG A 79 21.74 -10.49 14.71
CA ARG A 79 23.07 -11.09 14.65
C ARG A 79 24.01 -9.91 14.71
N THR A 80 24.65 -9.70 15.86
CA THR A 80 25.70 -8.70 16.05
C THR A 80 26.68 -8.81 14.87
N THR A 81 26.67 -7.81 14.01
CA THR A 81 27.48 -7.77 12.80
C THR A 81 28.90 -7.38 13.22
N ASP A 82 29.77 -8.38 13.25
CA ASP A 82 31.19 -8.17 13.44
C ASP A 82 31.70 -7.27 12.29
N ARG A 83 32.12 -6.04 12.62
CA ARG A 83 32.50 -5.01 11.63
C ARG A 83 33.68 -5.42 10.74
N SER A 84 34.38 -6.50 11.10
CA SER A 84 35.52 -7.07 10.38
C SER A 84 35.16 -8.14 9.32
N ARG A 85 34.03 -8.00 8.61
CA ARG A 85 33.68 -8.90 7.50
C ARG A 85 34.40 -8.54 6.20
N SER A 86 34.80 -9.56 5.43
CA SER A 86 35.54 -9.39 4.18
C SER A 86 34.71 -8.64 3.12
N LYS A 87 35.39 -7.98 2.17
CA LYS A 87 34.74 -7.29 1.04
C LYS A 87 33.84 -8.23 0.23
N ALA A 88 34.28 -9.47 0.02
CA ALA A 88 33.52 -10.49 -0.69
C ALA A 88 32.21 -10.87 0.03
N HIS A 89 32.23 -10.94 1.36
CA HIS A 89 31.03 -11.19 2.15
C HIS A 89 30.00 -10.05 2.00
N ARG A 90 30.44 -8.79 2.12
CA ARG A 90 29.56 -7.62 1.96
C ARG A 90 28.93 -7.57 0.57
N GLN A 91 29.70 -7.88 -0.47
CA GLN A 91 29.19 -7.94 -1.85
C GLN A 91 28.13 -9.03 -2.03
N SER A 92 28.38 -10.24 -1.52
CA SER A 92 27.40 -11.35 -1.57
C SER A 92 26.11 -11.00 -0.82
N TYR A 93 26.23 -10.42 0.38
CA TYR A 93 25.08 -9.98 1.16
C TYR A 93 24.26 -8.90 0.44
N THR A 94 24.95 -7.92 -0.16
CA THR A 94 24.30 -6.83 -0.92
C THR A 94 23.51 -7.37 -2.10
N ILE A 95 24.08 -8.31 -2.86
CA ILE A 95 23.39 -8.98 -3.97
C ILE A 95 22.16 -9.74 -3.47
N ALA A 96 22.28 -10.48 -2.35
CA ALA A 96 21.15 -11.20 -1.77
C ALA A 96 20.03 -10.23 -1.31
N PHE A 97 20.41 -9.10 -0.71
CA PHE A 97 19.48 -8.04 -0.31
C PHE A 97 18.72 -7.47 -1.52
N TYR A 98 19.40 -7.05 -2.59
CA TYR A 98 18.70 -6.48 -3.75
C TYR A 98 17.85 -7.52 -4.49
N ASN A 99 18.26 -8.79 -4.53
CA ASN A 99 17.42 -9.87 -5.05
C ASN A 99 16.14 -10.06 -4.23
N TYR A 100 16.27 -10.01 -2.90
CA TYR A 100 15.13 -10.03 -1.98
C TYR A 100 14.20 -8.83 -2.25
N MET A 101 14.74 -7.61 -2.28
CA MET A 101 13.93 -6.39 -2.46
C MET A 101 13.22 -6.35 -3.82
N SER A 102 13.87 -6.82 -4.88
CA SER A 102 13.29 -6.98 -6.22
C SER A 102 12.11 -7.97 -6.23
N SER A 103 12.33 -9.15 -5.68
CA SER A 103 11.36 -10.26 -5.70
C SER A 103 10.16 -9.96 -4.81
N TYR A 104 10.41 -9.57 -3.55
CA TYR A 104 9.36 -9.28 -2.58
C TYR A 104 8.67 -7.94 -2.85
N GLY A 105 9.37 -6.94 -3.39
CA GLY A 105 8.72 -5.73 -3.90
C GLY A 105 7.70 -6.05 -4.99
N THR A 106 8.06 -6.90 -5.95
CA THR A 106 7.12 -7.33 -7.01
C THR A 106 5.93 -8.10 -6.43
N LEU A 107 6.17 -9.03 -5.51
CA LEU A 107 5.10 -9.81 -4.85
C LEU A 107 4.17 -8.91 -4.04
N TYR A 108 4.71 -8.05 -3.19
CA TYR A 108 3.90 -7.20 -2.30
C TYR A 108 3.18 -6.08 -3.05
N LYS A 109 3.71 -5.64 -4.20
CA LYS A 109 2.96 -4.82 -5.16
C LYS A 109 1.69 -5.53 -5.61
N GLN A 110 1.79 -6.81 -6.01
CA GLN A 110 0.63 -7.58 -6.45
C GLN A 110 -0.38 -7.77 -5.31
N ASP A 111 0.10 -8.04 -4.10
CA ASP A 111 -0.76 -8.14 -2.92
C ASP A 111 -1.53 -6.82 -2.68
N ALA A 112 -0.85 -5.67 -2.75
CA ALA A 112 -1.49 -4.36 -2.58
C ALA A 112 -2.50 -4.06 -3.70
N MET A 113 -2.21 -4.45 -4.95
CA MET A 113 -3.18 -4.35 -6.05
C MET A 113 -4.43 -5.20 -5.80
N ASN A 114 -4.29 -6.40 -5.26
CA ASN A 114 -5.44 -7.25 -4.90
C ASN A 114 -6.29 -6.59 -3.81
N VAL A 115 -5.66 -5.98 -2.80
CA VAL A 115 -6.37 -5.22 -1.74
C VAL A 115 -7.17 -4.06 -2.33
N ILE A 116 -6.61 -3.33 -3.30
CA ILE A 116 -7.34 -2.26 -4.00
C ILE A 116 -8.58 -2.84 -4.68
N ASN A 117 -8.40 -3.90 -5.48
CA ASN A 117 -9.49 -4.47 -6.28
C ASN A 117 -10.62 -5.10 -5.45
N GLU A 118 -10.31 -5.62 -4.26
CA GLU A 118 -11.27 -6.40 -3.47
C GLU A 118 -11.84 -5.65 -2.26
N SER A 119 -11.08 -4.70 -1.71
CA SER A 119 -11.36 -4.14 -0.37
C SER A 119 -11.40 -2.62 -0.31
N THR A 120 -11.11 -1.90 -1.40
CA THR A 120 -11.24 -0.44 -1.45
C THR A 120 -12.50 0.00 -2.17
N ILE A 121 -12.74 1.31 -2.31
CA ILE A 121 -13.86 1.77 -3.13
C ILE A 121 -13.59 1.50 -4.60
N ASP A 122 -14.66 1.20 -5.33
CA ASP A 122 -14.62 1.08 -6.78
C ASP A 122 -14.05 2.39 -7.38
N ASP A 123 -13.25 2.27 -8.43
CA ASP A 123 -12.59 3.38 -9.13
C ASP A 123 -11.41 4.08 -8.42
N CYS A 124 -10.81 3.53 -7.33
CA CYS A 124 -9.61 4.16 -6.71
C CYS A 124 -8.54 4.57 -7.75
N ALA A 125 -8.29 3.74 -8.76
CA ALA A 125 -7.31 3.99 -9.81
C ALA A 125 -7.66 5.18 -10.74
N VAL A 126 -8.94 5.56 -10.83
CA VAL A 126 -9.43 6.64 -11.72
C VAL A 126 -9.42 8.00 -11.00
N LEU A 127 -9.32 8.00 -9.67
CA LEU A 127 -9.43 9.21 -8.84
C LEU A 127 -8.20 10.13 -8.91
N ASN A 128 -7.11 9.73 -9.60
CA ASN A 128 -5.88 10.52 -9.75
C ASN A 128 -5.40 11.17 -8.45
N LEU A 129 -5.47 10.40 -7.35
CA LEU A 129 -5.11 10.88 -6.03
C LEU A 129 -3.60 11.14 -5.97
N PRO A 130 -3.15 12.22 -5.31
CA PRO A 130 -1.73 12.50 -5.16
C PRO A 130 -1.07 11.38 -4.34
N GLU A 131 0.20 11.09 -4.61
CA GLU A 131 0.97 10.15 -3.80
C GLU A 131 1.12 10.67 -2.36
N LEU A 132 1.28 9.76 -1.41
CA LEU A 132 1.61 10.11 -0.05
C LEU A 132 2.97 10.83 0.02
N PRO A 133 3.19 11.66 1.05
CA PRO A 133 4.52 12.18 1.32
C PRO A 133 5.49 11.00 1.53
N TYR A 134 6.75 11.22 1.16
CA TYR A 134 7.79 10.21 1.22
C TYR A 134 7.61 9.01 0.25
N THR A 135 6.82 9.12 -0.82
CA THR A 135 6.92 8.18 -1.95
C THR A 135 8.07 8.61 -2.88
N PRO A 136 9.16 7.83 -3.01
CA PRO A 136 10.27 8.21 -3.89
C PRO A 136 9.95 7.86 -5.34
N THR A 137 10.56 8.60 -6.27
CA THR A 137 10.58 8.18 -7.69
C THR A 137 11.75 7.25 -7.98
N LEU A 138 11.68 6.48 -9.07
CA LEU A 138 12.81 5.65 -9.50
C LEU A 138 14.05 6.51 -9.85
N SER A 139 13.85 7.62 -10.55
CA SER A 139 14.94 8.55 -10.92
C SER A 139 15.62 9.12 -9.67
N GLU A 140 14.82 9.56 -8.70
CA GLU A 140 15.32 10.07 -7.41
C GLU A 140 16.25 9.05 -6.74
N LEU A 141 15.86 7.78 -6.67
CA LEU A 141 16.70 6.74 -6.05
C LEU A 141 17.97 6.43 -6.87
N GLN A 142 17.89 6.51 -8.20
CA GLN A 142 19.03 6.25 -9.10
C GLN A 142 20.06 7.39 -9.11
N GLU A 143 19.63 8.61 -8.83
CA GLU A 143 20.48 9.80 -8.72
C GLU A 143 21.16 9.93 -7.35
N MET A 144 20.62 9.26 -6.33
CA MET A 144 21.21 9.20 -4.98
C MET A 144 22.42 8.24 -4.94
N ASP A 145 23.32 8.49 -4.00
CA ASP A 145 24.31 7.48 -3.63
C ASP A 145 23.64 6.29 -2.91
N ALA A 146 24.38 5.17 -2.78
CA ALA A 146 23.82 3.94 -2.21
C ALA A 146 23.31 4.14 -0.77
N GLU A 147 24.01 4.94 0.04
CA GLU A 147 23.58 5.23 1.41
C GLU A 147 22.27 6.04 1.41
N GLY A 148 22.20 7.12 0.63
CA GLY A 148 21.01 7.97 0.50
C GLY A 148 19.80 7.20 -0.02
N ALA A 149 19.97 6.36 -1.04
CA ALA A 149 18.90 5.56 -1.59
C ALA A 149 18.35 4.53 -0.59
N LEU A 150 19.23 3.81 0.13
CA LEU A 150 18.81 2.86 1.17
C LEU A 150 18.07 3.56 2.31
N LYS A 151 18.57 4.71 2.75
CA LYS A 151 17.91 5.56 3.76
C LYS A 151 16.54 6.04 3.29
N ARG A 152 16.44 6.50 2.04
CA ARG A 152 15.18 6.93 1.44
C ARG A 152 14.17 5.79 1.39
N ILE A 153 14.58 4.60 0.91
CA ILE A 153 13.74 3.39 0.89
C ILE A 153 13.28 3.02 2.30
N HIS A 154 14.19 3.00 3.27
CA HIS A 154 13.88 2.67 4.66
C HIS A 154 12.80 3.59 5.24
N SER A 155 13.00 4.92 5.16
CA SER A 155 12.03 5.87 5.70
C SER A 155 10.69 5.82 4.96
N SER A 156 10.71 5.61 3.64
CA SER A 156 9.49 5.48 2.83
C SER A 156 8.66 4.27 3.25
N LEU A 157 9.30 3.11 3.45
CA LEU A 157 8.66 1.89 3.93
C LEU A 157 8.01 2.09 5.30
N LEU A 158 8.71 2.74 6.23
CA LEU A 158 8.18 3.00 7.57
C LEU A 158 7.03 4.01 7.57
N MET A 159 7.12 5.08 6.78
CA MET A 159 6.04 6.06 6.64
C MET A 159 4.77 5.40 6.08
N HIS A 160 4.91 4.61 5.01
CA HIS A 160 3.76 3.92 4.42
C HIS A 160 3.21 2.82 5.34
N ALA A 161 4.06 2.14 6.12
CA ALA A 161 3.61 1.20 7.15
C ALA A 161 2.79 1.91 8.24
N ALA A 162 3.22 3.09 8.68
CA ALA A 162 2.48 3.90 9.63
C ALA A 162 1.09 4.28 9.08
N HIS A 163 1.01 4.72 7.83
CA HIS A 163 -0.28 4.98 7.16
C HIS A 163 -1.16 3.74 7.06
N ALA A 164 -0.60 2.57 6.73
CA ALA A 164 -1.34 1.32 6.68
C ALA A 164 -1.87 0.88 8.06
N TYR A 165 -1.08 0.98 9.13
CA TYR A 165 -1.58 0.77 10.50
C TYR A 165 -2.65 1.80 10.89
N PHE A 166 -2.56 3.03 10.38
CA PHE A 166 -3.56 4.06 10.65
C PHE A 166 -4.94 3.72 10.06
N VAL A 167 -5.00 2.98 8.95
CA VAL A 167 -6.27 2.46 8.40
C VAL A 167 -6.97 1.56 9.42
N GLU A 168 -6.24 0.64 10.04
CA GLU A 168 -6.79 -0.21 11.11
C GLU A 168 -7.25 0.62 12.31
N TYR A 169 -6.39 1.52 12.81
CA TYR A 169 -6.72 2.37 13.95
C TYR A 169 -8.03 3.15 13.71
N GLN A 170 -8.20 3.68 12.51
CA GLN A 170 -9.40 4.38 12.09
C GLN A 170 -10.63 3.48 12.09
N TYR A 171 -10.54 2.32 11.47
CA TYR A 171 -11.63 1.34 11.52
C TYR A 171 -12.03 1.00 12.96
N LEU A 172 -11.06 0.76 13.86
CA LEU A 172 -11.34 0.40 15.26
C LEU A 172 -11.97 1.53 16.08
N THR A 173 -11.73 2.80 15.71
CA THR A 173 -12.14 3.96 16.52
C THR A 173 -13.33 4.73 15.92
N SER A 174 -13.61 4.59 14.62
CA SER A 174 -14.62 5.42 13.93
C SER A 174 -15.53 4.65 12.95
N SER A 175 -15.41 3.33 12.80
CA SER A 175 -16.25 2.55 11.84
C SER A 175 -17.75 2.56 12.14
N SER A 176 -18.17 2.77 13.39
CA SER A 176 -19.59 2.79 13.79
C SER A 176 -20.38 3.97 13.18
N THR A 177 -19.70 4.92 12.55
CA THR A 177 -20.32 6.08 11.87
C THR A 177 -20.64 5.81 10.40
N CYS A 178 -20.30 4.63 9.88
CA CYS A 178 -20.51 4.26 8.47
C CYS A 178 -21.71 3.32 8.28
N SER A 179 -22.23 3.28 7.05
CA SER A 179 -23.24 2.28 6.67
C SER A 179 -22.71 0.85 6.85
N GLU A 180 -23.59 -0.13 7.05
CA GLU A 180 -23.19 -1.54 7.25
C GLU A 180 -22.35 -2.11 6.09
N ALA A 181 -22.73 -1.78 4.85
CA ALA A 181 -21.98 -2.17 3.66
C ALA A 181 -20.57 -1.56 3.65
N SER A 182 -20.45 -0.27 4.01
CA SER A 182 -19.16 0.40 4.15
C SER A 182 -18.33 -0.19 5.28
N ALA A 183 -18.94 -0.50 6.43
CA ALA A 183 -18.25 -1.03 7.60
C ALA A 183 -17.65 -2.42 7.33
N ASN A 184 -18.33 -3.28 6.57
CA ASN A 184 -17.78 -4.58 6.17
C ASN A 184 -16.57 -4.45 5.23
N ARG A 185 -16.64 -3.51 4.27
CA ARG A 185 -15.51 -3.19 3.39
C ARG A 185 -14.33 -2.63 4.18
N GLU A 186 -14.57 -1.67 5.07
CA GLU A 186 -13.54 -1.09 5.95
C GLU A 186 -12.89 -2.14 6.86
N ARG A 187 -13.66 -3.11 7.35
CA ARG A 187 -13.12 -4.23 8.15
C ARG A 187 -12.13 -5.07 7.36
N ASN A 188 -12.50 -5.48 6.14
CA ASN A 188 -11.64 -6.28 5.28
C ASN A 188 -10.37 -5.51 4.92
N LEU A 189 -10.53 -4.23 4.55
CA LEU A 189 -9.43 -3.33 4.25
C LEU A 189 -8.48 -3.16 5.44
N ALA A 190 -9.00 -2.95 6.65
CA ALA A 190 -8.20 -2.84 7.87
C ALA A 190 -7.35 -4.10 8.10
N ARG A 191 -7.94 -5.29 7.92
CA ARG A 191 -7.21 -6.56 8.05
C ARG A 191 -6.04 -6.65 7.07
N GLU A 192 -6.30 -6.34 5.80
CA GLU A 192 -5.29 -6.42 4.75
C GLU A 192 -4.22 -5.33 4.89
N ALA A 193 -4.60 -4.12 5.32
CA ALA A 193 -3.69 -3.02 5.58
C ALA A 193 -2.66 -3.39 6.66
N ILE A 194 -3.06 -4.10 7.73
CA ILE A 194 -2.12 -4.61 8.75
C ILE A 194 -1.10 -5.58 8.14
N ILE A 195 -1.56 -6.48 7.26
CA ILE A 195 -0.69 -7.45 6.60
C ILE A 195 0.33 -6.71 5.73
N LEU A 196 -0.10 -5.72 4.95
CA LEU A 196 0.78 -4.86 4.16
C LEU A 196 1.75 -4.06 5.05
N ALA A 197 1.30 -3.49 6.15
CA ALA A 197 2.14 -2.77 7.11
C ALA A 197 3.26 -3.67 7.67
N ARG A 198 2.93 -4.93 8.00
CA ARG A 198 3.92 -5.92 8.46
C ARG A 198 4.94 -6.27 7.38
N LYS A 199 4.51 -6.41 6.13
CA LYS A 199 5.40 -6.65 4.97
C LYS A 199 6.36 -5.47 4.76
N GLN A 200 5.86 -4.24 4.82
CA GLN A 200 6.66 -3.02 4.73
C GLN A 200 7.67 -2.92 5.88
N LYS A 201 7.23 -3.19 7.11
CA LYS A 201 8.10 -3.23 8.30
C LYS A 201 9.22 -4.26 8.15
N HIS A 202 8.90 -5.44 7.61
CA HIS A 202 9.90 -6.48 7.38
C HIS A 202 10.94 -6.04 6.34
N MET A 203 10.53 -5.46 5.21
CA MET A 203 11.46 -4.89 4.23
C MET A 203 12.28 -3.72 4.81
N ALA A 204 11.68 -2.89 5.66
CA ALA A 204 12.38 -1.81 6.35
C ALA A 204 13.47 -2.39 7.27
N CYS A 205 13.17 -3.43 8.04
CA CYS A 205 14.17 -4.09 8.87
C CYS A 205 15.31 -4.70 8.03
N MET A 206 15.00 -5.36 6.90
CA MET A 206 16.02 -5.85 5.98
C MET A 206 16.90 -4.71 5.45
N THR A 207 16.30 -3.56 5.15
CA THR A 207 17.03 -2.37 4.70
C THR A 207 17.93 -1.81 5.82
N GLN A 208 17.44 -1.75 7.06
CA GLN A 208 18.22 -1.32 8.21
C GLN A 208 19.43 -2.23 8.45
N MET A 209 19.24 -3.56 8.41
CA MET A 209 20.35 -4.51 8.55
C MET A 209 21.39 -4.33 7.44
N THR A 210 20.98 -4.04 6.21
CA THR A 210 21.90 -3.74 5.10
C THR A 210 22.67 -2.45 5.31
N ILE A 211 22.01 -1.38 5.77
CA ILE A 211 22.66 -0.11 6.13
C ILE A 211 23.76 -0.37 7.17
N GLU A 212 23.44 -1.14 8.22
CA GLU A 212 24.40 -1.51 9.27
C GLU A 212 25.55 -2.39 8.76
N GLU A 213 25.26 -3.41 7.93
CA GLU A 213 26.25 -4.32 7.35
C GLU A 213 27.25 -3.58 6.44
N LEU A 214 26.78 -2.57 5.71
CA LEU A 214 27.62 -1.74 4.84
C LEU A 214 28.43 -0.68 5.63
N GLY A 215 28.13 -0.50 6.92
CA GLY A 215 28.79 0.46 7.78
C GLY A 215 28.25 1.89 7.66
N TYR A 216 27.07 2.05 7.08
CA TYR A 216 26.36 3.33 6.99
C TYR A 216 25.69 3.68 8.31
N THR A 217 25.31 4.96 8.46
CA THR A 217 24.61 5.42 9.67
C THR A 217 23.13 5.05 9.58
N PRO A 218 22.54 4.35 10.56
CA PRO A 218 21.12 4.04 10.58
C PRO A 218 20.25 5.31 10.51
N ASN A 219 19.08 5.19 9.89
CA ASN A 219 18.12 6.30 9.87
C ASN A 219 17.47 6.48 11.23
N ASN A 220 17.28 7.75 11.60
CA ASN A 220 16.41 8.10 12.70
C ASN A 220 14.94 7.98 12.27
N THR A 221 14.09 7.54 13.18
CA THR A 221 12.63 7.43 12.97
C THR A 221 11.87 8.64 13.50
N ASP A 222 12.53 9.58 14.18
CA ASP A 222 11.91 10.75 14.81
C ASP A 222 11.03 11.58 13.86
N GLU A 223 11.48 11.82 12.62
CA GLU A 223 10.67 12.54 11.62
C GLU A 223 9.35 11.83 11.32
N ILE A 224 9.37 10.49 11.24
CA ILE A 224 8.19 9.67 10.99
C ILE A 224 7.28 9.67 12.21
N LEU A 225 7.87 9.62 13.41
CA LEU A 225 7.14 9.61 14.68
C LEU A 225 6.48 10.97 14.99
N ASP A 226 7.05 12.08 14.53
CA ASP A 226 6.47 13.42 14.67
C ASP A 226 5.48 13.80 13.56
N GLU A 227 5.34 12.97 12.52
CA GLU A 227 4.38 13.16 11.45
C GLU A 227 2.93 13.16 11.98
N LYS A 228 2.09 13.97 11.34
CA LYS A 228 0.71 14.20 11.74
C LYS A 228 -0.27 13.51 10.80
N PHE A 229 -1.05 12.58 11.32
CA PHE A 229 -2.14 11.95 10.59
C PHE A 229 -3.48 12.57 10.96
N THR A 230 -4.31 12.77 9.93
CA THR A 230 -5.63 13.35 10.11
C THR A 230 -6.65 12.27 10.44
N ASN A 231 -7.27 12.39 11.62
CA ASN A 231 -8.37 11.55 12.03
C ASN A 231 -9.67 11.99 11.36
N LEU A 232 -10.07 11.31 10.28
CA LEU A 232 -11.25 11.66 9.47
C LEU A 232 -12.51 10.95 9.99
N GLN A 233 -13.53 11.72 10.37
CA GLN A 233 -14.82 11.16 10.82
C GLN A 233 -15.70 10.69 9.65
N LEU A 234 -15.72 11.43 8.54
CA LEU A 234 -16.56 11.09 7.38
C LEU A 234 -16.02 9.88 6.61
N CYS A 235 -16.87 8.87 6.42
CA CYS A 235 -16.52 7.61 5.72
C CYS A 235 -16.08 7.84 4.27
N SER A 236 -16.69 8.79 3.56
CA SER A 236 -16.28 9.16 2.19
C SER A 236 -14.86 9.72 2.14
N ARG A 237 -14.47 10.56 3.12
CA ARG A 237 -13.10 11.09 3.22
C ARG A 237 -12.10 10.00 3.61
N ARG A 238 -12.50 9.08 4.50
CA ARG A 238 -11.69 7.90 4.85
C ARG A 238 -11.43 7.02 3.64
N ALA A 239 -12.47 6.70 2.88
CA ALA A 239 -12.34 5.90 1.66
C ALA A 239 -11.35 6.52 0.66
N LEU A 240 -11.39 7.84 0.44
CA LEU A 240 -10.43 8.54 -0.42
C LEU A 240 -8.99 8.46 0.12
N ARG A 241 -8.78 8.70 1.41
CA ARG A 241 -7.48 8.53 2.06
C ARG A 241 -6.98 7.09 1.92
N ASP A 242 -7.83 6.11 2.14
CA ASP A 242 -7.44 4.70 2.12
C ASP A 242 -7.07 4.26 0.69
N CYS A 243 -7.79 4.75 -0.34
CA CYS A 243 -7.34 4.62 -1.74
C CYS A 243 -5.95 5.22 -1.94
N GLN A 244 -5.75 6.46 -1.49
CA GLN A 244 -4.47 7.18 -1.64
C GLN A 244 -3.32 6.39 -1.01
N ILE A 245 -3.54 5.87 0.19
CA ILE A 245 -2.57 5.03 0.90
C ILE A 245 -2.26 3.79 0.07
N MET A 246 -3.26 3.01 -0.34
CA MET A 246 -3.01 1.76 -1.06
C MET A 246 -2.33 1.97 -2.42
N LEU A 247 -2.72 3.00 -3.18
CA LEU A 247 -2.06 3.36 -4.43
C LEU A 247 -0.59 3.75 -4.22
N SER A 248 -0.32 4.53 -3.17
CA SER A 248 1.06 4.92 -2.83
C SER A 248 1.90 3.71 -2.40
N ILE A 249 1.31 2.74 -1.71
CA ILE A 249 1.97 1.48 -1.34
C ILE A 249 2.33 0.66 -2.59
N VAL A 250 1.40 0.52 -3.54
CA VAL A 250 1.68 -0.14 -4.83
C VAL A 250 2.86 0.53 -5.53
N ARG A 251 2.84 1.87 -5.59
CA ARG A 251 3.89 2.64 -6.23
C ARG A 251 5.24 2.47 -5.55
N LEU A 252 5.27 2.54 -4.22
CA LEU A 252 6.48 2.35 -3.43
C LEU A 252 7.11 0.98 -3.71
N PHE A 253 6.32 -0.10 -3.69
CA PHE A 253 6.83 -1.43 -3.98
C PHE A 253 7.34 -1.60 -5.41
N ASP A 254 6.68 -0.98 -6.38
CA ASP A 254 7.13 -0.94 -7.78
C ASP A 254 8.48 -0.23 -7.93
N VAL A 255 8.62 0.95 -7.30
CA VAL A 255 9.85 1.73 -7.32
C VAL A 255 11.01 0.97 -6.65
N ILE A 256 10.77 0.38 -5.47
CA ILE A 256 11.77 -0.43 -4.76
C ILE A 256 12.22 -1.62 -5.62
N ALA A 257 11.27 -2.33 -6.24
CA ALA A 257 11.58 -3.49 -7.05
C ALA A 257 12.43 -3.10 -8.27
N ASN A 258 12.05 -2.03 -8.98
CA ASN A 258 12.75 -1.57 -10.17
C ASN A 258 14.13 -0.96 -9.85
N TYR A 259 14.24 -0.22 -8.75
CA TYR A 259 15.54 0.26 -8.26
C TYR A 259 16.47 -0.93 -7.97
N SER A 260 15.99 -1.93 -7.24
CA SER A 260 16.78 -3.11 -6.89
C SER A 260 17.25 -3.89 -8.13
N LYS A 261 16.41 -4.03 -9.15
CA LYS A 261 16.79 -4.62 -10.45
C LYS A 261 17.89 -3.81 -11.12
N SER A 262 17.78 -2.48 -11.13
CA SER A 262 18.79 -1.62 -11.76
C SER A 262 20.17 -1.70 -11.10
N ILE A 263 20.24 -2.05 -9.82
CA ILE A 263 21.52 -2.29 -9.12
C ILE A 263 22.11 -3.67 -9.48
N LEU A 264 21.27 -4.68 -9.68
CA LEU A 264 21.70 -6.05 -10.01
C LEU A 264 22.15 -6.17 -11.47
N GLU A 265 21.51 -5.42 -12.37
CA GLU A 265 21.78 -5.41 -13.80
C GLU A 265 22.17 -3.98 -14.24
N PRO A 266 23.38 -3.50 -13.86
CA PRO A 266 23.82 -2.18 -14.28
C PRO A 266 23.91 -2.14 -15.81
N ALA A 267 23.40 -1.06 -16.41
CA ALA A 267 23.44 -0.87 -17.85
C ALA A 267 24.89 -1.08 -18.38
N PRO A 268 25.07 -1.71 -19.55
CA PRO A 268 26.40 -1.92 -20.11
C PRO A 268 27.08 -0.57 -20.29
N VAL A 269 28.27 -0.41 -19.71
CA VAL A 269 29.10 0.79 -19.88
C VAL A 269 29.42 0.91 -21.37
N PRO A 270 29.12 2.05 -22.03
CA PRO A 270 29.52 2.25 -23.41
C PRO A 270 31.04 2.16 -23.49
N ILE A 271 31.55 1.26 -24.34
CA ILE A 271 32.98 1.24 -24.67
C ILE A 271 33.21 2.45 -25.59
N ILE A 272 33.83 3.50 -25.04
CA ILE A 272 34.25 4.72 -25.76
C ILE A 272 35.63 4.48 -26.37
#